data_AF-A0A7N0VDH7-F1
#
_entry.id   AF-A0A7N0VDH7-F1
#
_cell.length_a   1.000
_cell.length_b   1.000
_cell.length_c   1.000
_cell.angle_alpha   90.00
_cell.angle_beta   90.00
_cell.angle_gamma   90.00
#
_symmetry.space_group_name_H-M   'P 1'
#
loop_
_entity.id
_entity.type
_entity.pdbx_description
1 polymer ?
#
loop_
_entity_poly.entity_id
_entity_poly.type
_entity_poly.pdbx_seq_one_letter_code
_entity_poly.pdbx_strand_id
1 'polypeptide(L)'
;MQKLGEFKLPHFFNYPPYFTLQPVRDTREKQVQLWKELILDYCRTQKIFTIILDEEFPLFTNPVIDRSLSHEAREAFLSALISEGRAEWMDKGHKKCLVLWLRIQDWADCILRFIMVWKIAL
;
A
#
# COMPACT_ATOMS: atom_id res chain seq x y z
N MET A 1 16.96 4.69 -12.18
CA MET A 1 15.85 4.42 -11.24
C MET A 1 15.61 2.92 -11.20
N GLN A 2 15.55 2.32 -10.02
CA GLN A 2 15.19 0.92 -9.87
C GLN A 2 13.74 0.71 -10.32
N LYS A 3 13.44 -0.49 -10.82
CA LYS A 3 12.09 -0.87 -11.23
C LYS A 3 11.71 -2.23 -10.66
N LEU A 4 10.41 -2.44 -10.45
CA LEU A 4 9.81 -3.75 -10.25
C LEU A 4 8.87 -4.00 -11.43
N GLY A 5 9.30 -4.82 -12.40
CA GLY A 5 8.67 -4.88 -13.71
C GLY A 5 8.70 -3.51 -14.40
N GLU A 6 7.53 -3.02 -14.81
CA GLU A 6 7.38 -1.67 -15.39
C GLU A 6 7.18 -0.56 -14.35
N PHE A 7 6.96 -0.91 -13.07
CA PHE A 7 6.76 0.07 -12.02
C PHE A 7 8.09 0.75 -11.64
N LYS A 8 8.11 2.09 -11.70
CA LYS A 8 9.28 2.89 -11.33
C LYS A 8 9.29 3.13 -9.83
N LEU A 9 10.31 2.62 -9.14
CA LEU A 9 10.45 2.83 -7.70
C LEU A 9 10.94 4.25 -7.39
N PRO A 10 10.46 4.86 -6.30
CA PRO A 10 10.90 6.17 -5.86
C PRO A 10 12.34 6.13 -5.35
N HIS A 11 13.02 7.28 -5.37
CA HIS A 11 14.44 7.38 -4.98
C HIS A 11 14.70 6.92 -3.53
N PHE A 12 13.79 7.22 -2.61
CA PHE A 12 13.91 6.81 -1.20
C PHE A 12 13.83 5.29 -1.00
N PHE A 13 13.38 4.50 -1.99
CA PHE A 13 13.37 3.04 -1.90
C PHE A 13 14.79 2.45 -1.82
N ASN A 14 15.83 3.22 -2.18
CA ASN A 14 17.22 2.83 -2.01
C ASN A 14 17.89 3.45 -0.77
N TYR A 15 17.11 4.04 0.14
CA TYR A 15 17.62 4.57 1.40
C TYR A 15 17.47 3.50 2.50
N PRO A 16 18.57 2.90 3.02
CA PRO A 16 18.47 1.77 3.95
C PRO A 16 17.58 2.00 5.18
N PRO A 17 17.60 3.18 5.84
CA PRO A 17 16.71 3.46 6.98
C PRO A 17 15.22 3.39 6.63
N TYR A 18 14.84 3.52 5.36
CA TYR A 18 13.45 3.41 4.92
C TYR A 18 12.83 2.03 5.24
N PHE A 19 13.66 0.98 5.29
CA PHE A 19 13.25 -0.41 5.61
C PHE A 19 13.30 -0.73 7.11
N THR A 20 13.62 0.24 7.97
CA THR A 20 13.66 0.06 9.42
C THR A 20 12.66 1.00 10.06
N LEU A 21 11.80 0.50 10.93
CA LEU A 21 10.79 1.33 11.60
C LEU A 21 11.48 2.43 12.42
N GLN A 22 11.21 3.69 12.10
CA GLN A 22 11.93 4.81 12.68
C GLN A 22 11.51 5.04 14.15
N PRO A 23 12.47 5.25 15.07
CA PRO A 23 12.16 5.45 16.48
C PRO A 23 11.61 6.85 16.79
N VAL A 24 12.04 7.85 16.01
CA VAL A 24 11.61 9.25 16.17
C VAL A 24 10.22 9.41 15.56
N ARG A 25 9.27 9.95 16.35
CA ARG A 25 7.85 10.07 15.97
C ARG A 25 7.65 10.78 14.64
N ASP A 26 8.18 11.99 14.48
CA ASP A 26 7.95 12.81 13.28
C ASP A 26 8.57 12.15 12.03
N THR A 27 9.71 11.47 12.18
CA THR A 27 10.33 10.70 11.09
C THR A 27 9.50 9.47 10.75
N ARG A 28 8.96 8.79 11.77
CA ARG A 28 8.08 7.63 11.61
C ARG A 28 6.78 8.00 10.90
N GLU A 29 6.17 9.14 11.23
CA GLU A 29 4.97 9.64 10.55
C GLU A 29 5.22 9.86 9.06
N LYS A 30 6.33 10.50 8.70
CA LYS A 30 6.74 10.67 7.29
C LYS A 30 7.00 9.33 6.61
N GLN A 31 7.71 8.42 7.28
CA GLN A 31 7.98 7.08 6.77
C GLN A 31 6.68 6.31 6.49
N VAL A 32 5.73 6.32 7.43
CA VAL A 32 4.42 5.67 7.28
C VAL A 32 3.67 6.26 6.10
N GLN A 33 3.67 7.59 5.94
CA GLN A 33 3.04 8.25 4.80
C GLN A 33 3.62 7.76 3.46
N LEU A 34 4.95 7.74 3.33
CA LEU A 34 5.63 7.27 2.12
C LEU A 34 5.33 5.80 1.81
N TRP A 35 5.28 4.94 2.84
CA TRP A 35 4.93 3.53 2.65
C TRP A 35 3.49 3.34 2.20
N LYS A 36 2.54 4.06 2.79
CA LYS A 36 1.12 4.01 2.36
C LYS A 36 0.98 4.40 0.88
N GLU A 37 1.59 5.51 0.48
CA GLU A 37 1.55 6.00 -0.90
C GLU A 37 2.16 4.99 -1.87
N LEU A 38 3.35 4.46 -1.54
CA LEU A 38 4.04 3.47 -2.36
C LEU A 38 3.25 2.17 -2.50
N ILE A 39 2.70 1.64 -1.40
CA ILE A 39 1.89 0.41 -1.42
C ILE A 39 0.66 0.62 -2.30
N LEU A 40 -0.09 1.71 -2.11
CA LEU A 40 -1.30 1.99 -2.87
C LEU A 40 -1.02 2.15 -4.37
N ASP A 41 0.02 2.89 -4.74
CA ASP A 41 0.36 3.14 -6.13
C ASP A 41 0.87 1.88 -6.84
N TYR A 42 1.72 1.10 -6.16
CA TYR A 42 2.19 -0.18 -6.67
C TYR A 42 1.04 -1.17 -6.86
N CYS A 43 0.20 -1.35 -5.83
CA CYS A 43 -0.93 -2.26 -5.88
C CYS A 43 -1.91 -1.87 -7.00
N ARG A 44 -2.21 -0.57 -7.15
CA ARG A 44 -3.05 -0.06 -8.23
C ARG A 44 -2.44 -0.34 -9.61
N THR A 45 -1.15 -0.04 -9.79
CA THR A 45 -0.47 -0.20 -11.08
C THR A 45 -0.36 -1.67 -11.48
N GLN A 46 -0.07 -2.55 -10.52
CA GLN A 46 0.08 -4.00 -10.75
C GLN A 46 -1.24 -4.78 -10.64
N LYS A 47 -2.37 -4.09 -10.43
CA LYS A 47 -3.69 -4.69 -10.23
C LYS A 47 -3.75 -5.72 -9.08
N ILE A 48 -2.98 -5.46 -8.01
CA ILE A 48 -2.95 -6.27 -6.80
C ILE A 48 -3.97 -5.72 -5.80
N PHE A 49 -4.84 -6.60 -5.31
CA PHE A 49 -5.84 -6.27 -4.30
C PHE A 49 -5.55 -6.89 -2.94
N THR A 50 -4.61 -7.81 -2.85
CA THR A 50 -4.38 -8.58 -1.63
C THR A 50 -2.91 -8.63 -1.28
N ILE A 51 -2.61 -8.42 0.00
CA ILE A 51 -1.27 -8.61 0.57
C ILE A 51 -1.43 -9.59 1.73
N ILE A 52 -0.57 -10.62 1.78
CA ILE A 52 -0.50 -11.56 2.91
C ILE A 52 0.72 -11.18 3.74
N LEU A 53 0.51 -10.93 5.04
CA LEU A 53 1.49 -10.33 5.96
C LEU A 53 2.78 -11.17 6.08
N ASP A 54 2.60 -12.48 6.20
CA ASP A 54 3.65 -13.47 6.41
C ASP A 54 4.33 -13.94 5.10
N GLU A 55 3.83 -13.52 3.94
CA GLU A 55 4.38 -13.93 2.64
C GLU A 55 5.36 -12.89 2.08
N GLU A 56 6.11 -13.31 1.06
CA GLU A 56 6.95 -12.40 0.30
C GLU A 56 6.08 -11.43 -0.52
N PHE A 57 6.42 -10.15 -0.46
CA PHE A 57 5.78 -9.13 -1.26
C PHE A 57 6.85 -8.24 -1.89
N PRO A 58 6.79 -7.93 -3.20
CA PRO A 58 7.88 -7.26 -3.92
C PRO A 58 8.34 -5.92 -3.31
N LEU A 59 7.47 -5.20 -2.60
CA LEU A 59 7.84 -3.94 -1.95
C LEU A 59 8.53 -4.12 -0.59
N PHE A 60 8.40 -5.28 0.07
CA PHE A 60 8.89 -5.49 1.42
C PHE A 60 10.36 -5.93 1.48
N THR A 61 10.97 -6.22 0.33
CA THR A 61 12.37 -6.58 0.21
C THR A 61 13.00 -5.76 -0.92
N ASN A 62 14.16 -5.18 -0.66
CA ASN A 62 15.01 -4.56 -1.67
C ASN A 62 16.38 -5.24 -1.69
N PRO A 63 16.61 -6.17 -2.65
CA PRO A 63 17.88 -6.86 -2.79
C PRO A 63 19.06 -5.94 -3.14
N VAL A 64 18.82 -4.77 -3.74
CA VAL A 64 19.88 -3.85 -4.20
C VAL A 64 20.66 -3.26 -3.01
N ILE A 65 19.98 -3.05 -1.89
CA ILE A 65 20.57 -2.49 -0.66
C ILE A 65 20.62 -3.51 0.48
N ASP A 66 20.29 -4.77 0.20
CA ASP A 66 20.22 -5.86 1.18
C ASP A 66 19.36 -5.51 2.40
N ARG A 67 18.11 -5.09 2.16
CA ARG A 67 17.17 -4.74 3.22
C ARG A 67 15.79 -5.34 2.99
N SER A 68 15.16 -5.74 4.09
CA SER A 68 13.77 -6.21 4.12
C SER A 68 13.05 -5.64 5.34
N LEU A 69 11.75 -5.41 5.20
CA LEU A 69 10.90 -5.04 6.33
C LEU A 69 10.72 -6.22 7.28
N SER A 70 10.85 -5.95 8.57
CA SER A 70 10.46 -6.88 9.63
C SER A 70 8.94 -7.09 9.65
N HIS A 71 8.48 -8.17 10.28
CA HIS A 71 7.04 -8.45 10.43
C HIS A 71 6.31 -7.27 11.11
N GLU A 72 6.89 -6.73 12.18
CA GLU A 72 6.32 -5.60 12.93
C GLU A 72 6.18 -4.36 12.07
N ALA A 73 7.16 -4.07 11.19
CA ALA A 73 7.09 -2.94 10.28
C ALA A 73 6.00 -3.13 9.23
N ARG A 74 5.88 -4.35 8.65
CA ARG A 74 4.82 -4.67 7.69
C ARG A 74 3.44 -4.50 8.32
N GLU A 75 3.23 -5.05 9.51
CA GLU A 75 1.98 -4.94 10.25
C GLU A 75 1.65 -3.48 10.57
N ALA A 76 2.63 -2.68 11.00
CA ALA A 76 2.44 -1.26 11.30
C ALA A 76 1.99 -0.47 10.06
N PHE A 77 2.62 -0.69 8.89
CA PHE A 77 2.25 0.04 7.66
C PHE A 77 0.90 -0.40 7.10
N LEU A 78 0.57 -1.70 7.13
CA LEU A 78 -0.74 -2.20 6.73
C LEU A 78 -1.84 -1.71 7.69
N SER A 79 -1.60 -1.74 8.99
CA SER A 79 -2.53 -1.20 9.99
C SER A 79 -2.78 0.30 9.79
N ALA A 80 -1.75 1.07 9.39
CA ALA A 80 -1.92 2.48 9.05
C ALA A 80 -2.85 2.67 7.83
N LEU A 81 -2.71 1.87 6.77
CA LEU A 81 -3.66 1.88 5.64
C LEU A 81 -5.10 1.59 6.09
N ILE A 82 -5.27 0.63 7.00
CA ILE A 82 -6.59 0.24 7.51
C ILE A 82 -7.23 1.36 8.32
N SER A 83 -6.45 2.04 9.16
CA SER A 83 -6.95 3.18 9.95
C SER A 83 -7.47 4.34 9.10
N GLU A 84 -7.04 4.43 7.83
CA GLU A 84 -7.49 5.43 6.86
C GLU A 84 -8.58 4.93 5.91
N GLY A 85 -9.09 3.71 6.12
CA GLY A 85 -10.08 3.08 5.23
C GLY A 85 -9.52 2.79 3.83
N ARG A 86 -8.20 2.61 3.71
CA ARG A 86 -7.49 2.30 2.46
C ARG A 86 -7.14 0.82 2.35
N ALA A 87 -7.44 0.04 3.37
CA ALA A 87 -7.33 -1.41 3.37
C ALA A 87 -8.24 -2.02 4.46
N GLU A 88 -8.46 -3.33 4.41
CA GLU A 88 -9.22 -4.08 5.43
C GLU A 88 -8.58 -5.46 5.69
N TRP A 89 -8.59 -5.92 6.94
CA TRP A 89 -8.22 -7.31 7.25
C TRP A 89 -9.35 -8.26 6.83
N MET A 90 -9.01 -9.31 6.09
CA MET A 90 -9.95 -10.32 5.60
C MET A 90 -10.21 -11.44 6.61
N ASP A 91 -9.39 -11.53 7.67
CA ASP A 91 -9.46 -12.58 8.68
C ASP A 91 -9.20 -12.02 10.08
N LYS A 92 -9.68 -12.74 11.10
CA LYS A 92 -9.52 -12.38 12.52
C LYS A 92 -8.06 -12.44 12.99
N GLY A 93 -7.20 -13.13 12.26
CA GLY A 93 -5.78 -13.28 12.58
C GLY A 93 -4.91 -12.18 11.97
N HIS A 94 -5.51 -11.20 11.27
CA HIS A 94 -4.81 -10.12 10.56
C HIS A 94 -3.70 -10.62 9.62
N LYS A 95 -3.93 -11.75 8.93
CA LYS A 95 -2.93 -12.34 8.05
C LYS A 95 -3.06 -11.86 6.60
N LYS A 96 -4.28 -11.64 6.15
CA LYS A 96 -4.59 -11.26 4.78
C LYS A 96 -5.26 -9.91 4.73
N CYS A 97 -4.65 -8.98 4.00
CA CYS A 97 -5.09 -7.60 3.86
C CYS A 97 -5.67 -7.38 2.46
N LEU A 98 -6.89 -6.86 2.37
CA LEU A 98 -7.50 -6.35 1.14
C LEU A 98 -7.12 -4.87 0.99
N VAL A 99 -6.42 -4.52 -0.08
CA VAL A 99 -6.00 -3.14 -0.39
C VAL A 99 -7.07 -2.46 -1.24
N LEU A 100 -7.48 -1.26 -0.82
CA LEU A 100 -8.49 -0.45 -1.48
C LEU A 100 -7.82 0.73 -2.21
N TRP A 101 -7.66 0.62 -3.54
CA TRP A 101 -7.02 1.69 -4.34
C TRP A 101 -7.79 3.01 -4.32
N LEU A 102 -9.10 2.93 -4.11
CA LEU A 102 -10.01 4.01 -3.81
C LEU A 102 -10.78 3.61 -2.56
N ARG A 103 -11.20 4.56 -1.72
CA ARG A 103 -12.03 4.21 -0.56
C ARG A 103 -13.38 3.72 -1.07
N ILE A 104 -14.10 2.97 -0.24
CA ILE A 104 -15.43 2.45 -0.59
C ILE A 104 -16.39 3.55 -1.02
N GLN A 105 -16.36 4.71 -0.35
CA GLN A 105 -17.16 5.89 -0.73
C GLN A 105 -16.78 6.41 -2.13
N ASP A 106 -15.48 6.55 -2.39
CA ASP A 106 -15.00 7.01 -3.70
C ASP A 106 -15.42 6.03 -4.82
N TRP A 107 -15.40 4.71 -4.54
CA TRP A 107 -15.92 3.68 -5.44
C TRP A 107 -17.42 3.79 -5.66
N ALA A 108 -18.20 3.99 -4.59
CA ALA A 108 -19.64 4.17 -4.69
C ALA A 108 -19.98 5.38 -5.56
N ASP A 109 -19.26 6.50 -5.39
CA ASP A 109 -19.42 7.70 -6.20
C ASP A 109 -19.08 7.46 -7.67
N CYS A 110 -18.01 6.70 -7.96
CA CYS A 110 -17.67 6.31 -9.33
C CYS A 110 -18.79 5.49 -9.98
N ILE A 111 -19.37 4.52 -9.27
CA ILE A 111 -20.45 3.68 -9.76
C ILE A 111 -21.73 4.49 -9.96
N LEU A 112 -22.10 5.34 -8.99
CA LEU A 112 -23.27 6.21 -9.08
C LEU A 112 -23.16 7.16 -10.26
N ARG A 113 -22.00 7.80 -10.45
CA ARG A 113 -21.72 8.67 -11.60
C ARG A 113 -21.85 7.90 -12.92
N PHE A 114 -21.30 6.69 -12.99
CA PHE A 114 -21.42 5.85 -14.18
C PHE A 114 -22.88 5.59 -14.54
N ILE A 115 -23.72 5.21 -13.56
CA ILE A 115 -25.15 4.97 -13.76
C ILE A 115 -25.89 6.24 -14.19
N MET A 116 -25.60 7.39 -13.56
CA MET A 116 -26.26 8.67 -13.87
C MET A 116 -25.97 9.14 -15.29
N VAL A 117 -24.71 9.06 -15.76
CA VAL A 117 -24.34 9.44 -17.13
C VAL A 117 -25.02 8.52 -18.14
N TRP A 118 -25.09 7.22 -17.86
CA TRP A 118 -25.73 6.24 -18.74
C TRP A 118 -27.23 6.50 -18.92
N LYS A 119 -27.94 6.93 -17.86
CA LYS A 119 -29.38 7.27 -17.94
C LYS A 119 -29.69 8.54 -18.75
N ILE A 120 -28.74 9.46 -18.91
CA ILE A 120 -28.93 10.69 -19.70
C ILE A 120 -28.70 10.43 -21.19
N ALA A 121 -27.94 9.39 -21.53
CA ALA A 121 -27.62 9.02 -22.90
C ALA A 121 -28.67 8.10 -23.58
N LEU A 122 -29.71 7.70 -22.84
CA LEU A 122 -30.88 6.94 -23.32
C LEU A 122 -32.12 7.84 -23.34
#